data_AF-A0A2H9MIZ2-F1
#
_entry.id   AF-A0A2H9MIZ2-F1
#
_cell.length_a   1.000
_cell.length_b   1.000
_cell.length_c   1.000
_cell.angle_alpha   90.00
_cell.angle_beta   90.00
_cell.angle_gamma   90.00
#
_symmetry.space_group_name_H-M   'P 1'
#
loop_
_entity.id
_entity.type
_entity.pdbx_description
1 polymer ?
#
loop_
_entity_poly.entity_id
_entity_poly.type
_entity_poly.pdbx_seq_one_letter_code
_entity_poly.pdbx_strand_id
1 'polypeptide(L)'
;MNLPKKTKEMAWTRVGNAYVLVDPKTKENVTIDPIAFMVWVQCDGETNLESMADVFSVDGNRDIVQAALKGIIEKLEESGLVLSK
;
A
#
# COMPACT_ATOMS: atom_id res chain seq x y z
N MET A 1 -0.88 16.73 -8.58
CA MET A 1 -1.35 15.75 -7.57
C MET A 1 -0.18 14.82 -7.31
N ASN A 2 0.25 14.68 -6.06
CA ASN A 2 1.27 13.71 -5.71
C ASN A 2 0.58 12.35 -5.55
N LEU A 3 0.95 11.42 -6.43
CA LEU A 3 0.37 10.08 -6.50
C LEU A 3 1.16 9.16 -5.56
N PRO A 4 0.50 8.31 -4.76
CA PRO A 4 1.18 7.39 -3.85
C PRO A 4 2.19 6.53 -4.60
N LYS A 5 3.45 6.57 -4.15
CA LYS A 5 4.56 5.85 -4.79
C LYS A 5 5.40 5.10 -3.76
N LYS A 6 5.76 3.85 -4.03
CA LYS A 6 6.74 3.09 -3.24
C LYS A 6 8.03 3.90 -3.06
N THR A 7 8.57 3.97 -1.84
CA THR A 7 9.86 4.61 -1.59
C THR A 7 11.00 3.89 -2.30
N LYS A 8 10.88 2.56 -2.42
CA LYS A 8 11.80 1.68 -3.13
C LYS A 8 11.10 0.37 -3.49
N GLU A 9 11.64 -0.33 -4.47
CA GLU A 9 11.22 -1.70 -4.77
C GLU A 9 11.77 -2.66 -3.72
N MET A 10 10.89 -3.51 -3.20
CA MET A 10 11.20 -4.52 -2.18
C MET A 10 10.83 -5.90 -2.72
N ALA A 11 11.67 -6.90 -2.43
CA ALA A 11 11.28 -8.29 -2.63
C ALA A 11 10.21 -8.64 -1.59
N TRP A 12 9.26 -9.51 -1.93
CA TRP A 12 8.22 -9.90 -0.99
C TRP A 12 8.00 -11.41 -1.00
N THR A 13 7.55 -11.93 0.14
CA THR A 13 7.11 -13.31 0.29
C THR A 13 5.93 -13.37 1.25
N ARG A 14 5.07 -14.37 1.08
CA ARG A 14 3.95 -14.63 1.98
C ARG A 14 4.38 -15.62 3.06
N VAL A 15 4.12 -15.28 4.32
CA VAL A 15 4.38 -16.14 5.47
C VAL A 15 3.10 -16.23 6.30
N GLY A 16 2.40 -17.37 6.22
CA GLY A 16 1.08 -17.54 6.83
C GLY A 16 0.07 -16.51 6.32
N ASN A 17 -0.39 -15.65 7.23
CA ASN A 17 -1.37 -14.59 6.96
C ASN A 17 -0.75 -13.20 6.82
N ALA A 18 0.57 -13.10 6.68
CA ALA A 18 1.27 -11.85 6.51
C ALA A 18 2.17 -11.86 5.28
N TYR A 19 2.55 -10.66 4.83
CA TYR A 19 3.54 -10.45 3.78
C TYR A 19 4.79 -9.83 4.40
N VAL A 20 5.94 -10.39 4.06
CA VAL A 20 7.24 -9.87 4.47
C VAL A 20 7.87 -9.17 3.28
N LEU A 21 8.04 -7.86 3.38
CA LEU A 21 8.80 -7.05 2.43
C LEU A 21 10.26 -7.02 2.88
N VAL A 22 11.20 -7.26 1.96
CA VAL A 22 12.64 -7.30 2.22
C VAL A 22 13.36 -6.35 1.27
N ASP A 23 14.13 -5.42 1.84
CA ASP A 23 15.04 -4.57 1.06
C ASP A 23 16.22 -5.44 0.59
N PRO A 24 16.42 -5.63 -0.72
CA PRO A 24 17.49 -6.48 -1.23
C PRO A 24 18.89 -5.93 -0.91
N LYS A 25 19.03 -4.62 -0.65
CA LYS A 25 20.29 -3.94 -0.35
C LYS A 25 20.62 -3.98 1.14
N THR A 26 19.69 -3.56 2.00
CA THR A 26 19.94 -3.47 3.45
C THR A 26 19.62 -4.76 4.21
N LYS A 27 18.83 -5.66 3.60
CA LYS A 27 18.25 -6.87 4.23
C LYS A 27 17.25 -6.58 5.35
N GLU A 28 16.93 -5.32 5.58
CA GLU A 28 15.85 -4.93 6.48
C GLU A 28 14.53 -5.46 5.94
N ASN A 29 13.65 -5.86 6.85
CA ASN A 29 12.35 -6.37 6.50
C ASN A 29 11.24 -5.72 7.32
N VAL A 30 10.07 -5.65 6.71
CA VAL A 30 8.84 -5.17 7.34
C VAL A 30 7.75 -6.18 7.05
N THR A 31 6.98 -6.51 8.08
CA THR A 31 5.81 -7.38 7.95
C THR A 31 4.55 -6.52 7.85
N ILE A 32 3.73 -6.77 6.83
CA ILE A 32 2.46 -6.08 6.62
C ILE A 32 1.33 -7.07 6.43
N ASP A 33 0.11 -6.66 6.79
CA ASP A 33 -1.08 -7.46 6.58
C ASP A 33 -1.46 -7.51 5.08
N PRO A 34 -2.30 -8.48 4.66
CA PRO A 34 -2.67 -8.65 3.26
C PRO A 34 -3.33 -7.42 2.62
N ILE A 35 -4.11 -6.64 3.37
CA ILE A 35 -4.79 -5.46 2.82
C ILE A 35 -3.75 -4.36 2.59
N ALA A 36 -2.90 -4.10 3.59
CA ALA A 36 -1.78 -3.17 3.43
C ALA A 36 -0.85 -3.57 2.28
N PHE A 37 -0.59 -4.86 2.08
CA PHE A 37 0.18 -5.36 0.94
C PHE A 37 -0.49 -5.05 -0.40
N MET A 38 -1.79 -5.32 -0.54
CA MET A 38 -2.53 -4.99 -1.77
C MET A 38 -2.48 -3.49 -2.08
N VAL A 39 -2.64 -2.62 -1.08
CA VAL A 39 -2.54 -1.17 -1.25
C VAL A 39 -1.13 -0.74 -1.63
N TRP A 40 -0.11 -1.30 -0.98
CA TRP A 40 1.30 -1.02 -1.31
C TRP A 40 1.63 -1.38 -2.77
N VAL A 41 1.09 -2.50 -3.29
CA VAL A 41 1.24 -2.87 -4.71
C VAL A 41 0.72 -1.78 -5.64
N GLN A 42 -0.42 -1.17 -5.31
CA GLN A 42 -1.04 -0.09 -6.11
C GLN A 42 -0.34 1.28 -5.98
N CYS A 43 0.58 1.46 -5.02
CA CYS A 43 1.37 2.69 -4.88
C CYS A 43 2.49 2.76 -5.93
N ASP A 44 2.14 2.82 -7.21
CA ASP A 44 3.04 2.84 -8.37
C ASP A 44 3.48 4.25 -8.79
N GLY A 45 2.86 5.29 -8.24
CA GLY A 45 3.05 6.69 -8.65
C GLY A 45 2.23 7.10 -9.87
N GLU A 46 1.30 6.26 -10.32
CA GLU A 46 0.40 6.47 -11.46
C GLU A 46 -1.08 6.37 -11.04
N THR A 47 -1.37 5.51 -10.07
CA THR A 47 -2.72 5.25 -9.56
C THR A 47 -3.08 6.22 -8.44
N ASN A 48 -4.20 6.92 -8.58
CA ASN A 48 -4.72 7.84 -7.54
C ASN A 48 -5.68 7.13 -6.57
N LEU A 49 -5.94 7.76 -5.42
CA LEU A 49 -6.81 7.21 -4.37
C LEU A 49 -8.21 6.84 -4.87
N GLU A 50 -8.78 7.64 -5.76
CA GLU A 50 -10.11 7.40 -6.32
C GLU A 50 -10.14 6.14 -7.18
N SER A 51 -9.13 5.96 -8.03
CA SER A 51 -8.96 4.77 -8.88
C SER A 51 -8.73 3.52 -8.04
N MET A 52 -7.95 3.63 -6.95
CA MET A 52 -7.80 2.53 -6.00
C MET A 52 -9.14 2.18 -5.36
N ALA A 53 -9.92 3.18 -4.93
CA ALA A 53 -11.24 2.95 -4.35
C ALA A 53 -12.16 2.22 -5.33
N ASP A 54 -12.15 2.60 -6.61
CA ASP A 54 -12.95 1.93 -7.64
C ASP A 54 -12.56 0.44 -7.82
N VAL A 55 -11.28 0.10 -7.63
CA VAL A 55 -10.80 -1.30 -7.69
C VAL A 55 -11.22 -2.12 -6.48
N PHE A 56 -11.17 -1.54 -5.27
CA PHE A 56 -11.41 -2.26 -4.02
C PHE A 56 -12.87 -2.27 -3.56
N SER A 57 -13.72 -1.42 -4.14
CA SER A 57 -15.10 -1.25 -3.69
C SER A 57 -16.06 -2.26 -4.32
N VAL A 58 -17.15 -2.50 -3.61
CA VAL A 58 -18.36 -3.13 -4.13
C VAL A 58 -19.52 -2.15 -4.00
N ASP A 59 -20.68 -2.47 -4.56
CA ASP A 59 -21.82 -1.56 -4.55
C ASP A 59 -22.17 -1.09 -3.12
N GLY A 60 -22.31 0.23 -2.95
CA GLY A 60 -22.67 0.87 -1.69
C GLY A 60 -21.57 1.09 -0.64
N ASN A 61 -20.29 0.75 -0.89
CA ASN A 61 -19.23 0.92 0.13
C ASN A 61 -18.06 1.85 -0.26
N ARG A 62 -18.13 2.49 -1.43
CA ARG A 62 -16.99 3.22 -2.01
C ARG A 62 -16.37 4.27 -1.07
N ASP A 63 -17.19 5.08 -0.42
CA ASP A 63 -16.70 6.15 0.46
C ASP A 63 -15.96 5.59 1.69
N ILE A 64 -16.46 4.46 2.22
CA ILE A 64 -15.84 3.77 3.36
C ILE A 64 -14.50 3.17 2.93
N VAL A 65 -14.45 2.53 1.76
CA VAL A 65 -13.22 1.96 1.18
C VAL A 65 -12.20 3.04 0.91
N GLN A 66 -12.60 4.17 0.31
CA GLN A 66 -11.72 5.30 0.05
C GLN A 66 -11.10 5.86 1.35
N ALA A 67 -11.90 5.99 2.41
CA ALA A 67 -11.40 6.43 3.73
C ALA A 67 -10.40 5.42 4.33
N ALA A 68 -10.69 4.12 4.21
CA ALA A 68 -9.78 3.06 4.68
C ALA A 68 -8.46 3.05 3.90
N LEU A 69 -8.51 3.18 2.57
CA LEU A 69 -7.33 3.25 1.71
C LEU A 69 -6.46 4.44 2.07
N LYS A 70 -7.06 5.61 2.31
CA LYS A 70 -6.33 6.79 2.78
C LYS A 70 -5.57 6.50 4.08
N GLY A 71 -6.23 5.92 5.08
CA GLY A 71 -5.59 5.58 6.35
C GLY A 71 -4.49 4.52 6.21
N ILE A 72 -4.61 3.59 5.28
CA ILE A 72 -3.56 2.60 4.99
C ILE A 72 -2.35 3.28 4.34
N ILE A 73 -2.57 4.15 3.34
CA ILE A 73 -1.49 4.89 2.67
C ILE A 73 -0.73 5.76 3.69
N GLU A 74 -1.44 6.46 4.58
CA GLU A 74 -0.84 7.26 5.65
C GLU A 74 0.06 6.39 6.57
N LYS A 75 -0.39 5.20 6.98
CA LYS A 75 0.43 4.26 7.77
C LYS A 75 1.65 3.75 7.01
N LEU A 76 1.53 3.49 5.71
CA LEU A 76 2.64 3.08 4.86
C LEU A 76 3.65 4.22 4.68
N GLU A 77 3.19 5.47 4.61
CA GLU A 77 4.03 6.66 4.59
C GLU A 77 4.81 6.82 5.91
N GLU A 78 4.14 6.71 7.05
CA GLU A 78 4.76 6.73 8.39
C GLU A 78 5.82 5.63 8.56
N SER A 79 5.60 4.47 7.92
CA SER A 79 6.53 3.34 7.94
C SER A 79 7.68 3.48 6.92
N GLY A 80 7.72 4.56 6.13
CA GLY A 80 8.74 4.78 5.10
C GLY A 80 8.64 3.85 3.89
N LEU A 81 7.48 3.22 3.66
CA LEU A 81 7.23 2.32 2.53
C LEU A 81 6.65 3.05 1.31
N VAL A 82 5.99 4.18 1.51
CA VAL A 82 5.32 4.98 0.46
C VAL A 82 5.62 6.47 0.64
N LEU A 83 5.59 7.22 -0.46
CA LEU A 83 5.56 8.69 -0.52
C LEU A 83 4.23 9.12 -1.15
N SER A 84 3.46 9.95 -0.45
CA SER A 84 2.11 10.38 -0.90
C SER A 84 1.84 11.88 -0.77
N LYS A 85 2.81 12.67 -0.28
CA LYS A 85 2.67 14.12 -0.13
C LYS A 85 3.15 14.91 -1.33
#